data_AF-A0A1V6FYS2-F1
#
_entry.id   AF-A0A1V6FYS2-F1
#
_cell.length_a   1.000
_cell.length_b   1.000
_cell.length_c   1.000
_cell.angle_alpha   90.00
_cell.angle_beta   90.00
_cell.angle_gamma   90.00
#
_symmetry.space_group_name_H-M   'P 1'
#
loop_
_entity.id
_entity.type
_entity.pdbx_description
1 polymer ?
#
loop_
_entity_poly.entity_id
_entity_poly.type
_entity_poly.pdbx_seq_one_letter_code
_entity_poly.pdbx_strand_id
1 'polypeptide(L)' 'MTRVLIESGDGARQWGTVGVSENIIEASWQALLDSIEYKLFETRAAGEVTSKG' A
#
# COMPACT_ATOMS: atom_id res chain seq x y z
N MET A 1 15.88 6.13 -14.71
CA MET A 1 15.27 5.50 -13.52
C MET A 1 14.36 6.50 -12.83
N THR A 2 13.09 6.17 -12.68
CA THR A 2 12.05 6.98 -12.05
C THR A 2 11.59 6.29 -10.76
N ARG A 3 11.39 7.06 -9.68
CA ARG A 3 10.90 6.56 -8.38
C ARG A 3 9.67 7.36 -7.99
N VAL A 4 8.57 6.69 -7.68
CA VAL A 4 7.31 7.31 -7.28
C VAL A 4 6.99 6.87 -5.85
N LEU A 5 6.77 7.85 -4.96
CA LEU A 5 6.26 7.63 -3.61
C LEU A 5 4.76 7.95 -3.63
N ILE A 6 3.94 7.03 -3.10
CA ILE A 6 2.53 7.26 -2.81
C ILE A 6 2.35 7.18 -1.30
N GLU A 7 1.81 8.25 -0.71
CA GLU A 7 1.32 8.25 0.67
C GLU A 7 -0.20 8.02 0.67
N SER A 8 -0.66 7.15 1.55
CA SER A 8 -2.07 6.75 1.68
C SER A 8 -2.48 6.78 3.15
N GLY A 9 -3.78 6.96 3.39
CA GLY A 9 -4.33 6.96 4.74
C GLY A 9 -5.83 6.72 4.74
N ASP A 10 -6.33 6.14 5.84
CA ASP A 10 -7.74 5.79 6.05
C ASP A 10 -8.40 6.63 7.17
N GLY A 11 -7.72 7.69 7.63
CA GLY A 11 -8.13 8.53 8.75
C GLY A 11 -7.70 8.01 10.13
N ALA A 12 -7.27 6.75 10.23
CA ALA A 12 -6.74 6.16 11.47
C ALA A 12 -5.23 5.86 11.38
N ARG A 13 -4.75 5.46 10.20
CA ARG A 13 -3.35 5.14 9.93
C ARG A 13 -2.91 5.76 8.60
N GLN A 14 -1.61 5.97 8.48
CA GLN A 14 -0.94 6.41 7.26
C GLN A 14 0.15 5.40 6.89
N TRP A 15 0.35 5.17 5.60
CA TRP A 15 1.40 4.33 5.07
C TRP A 15 1.91 4.88 3.74
N GLY A 16 3.11 4.46 3.35
CA GLY A 16 3.75 4.86 2.11
C GLY A 16 4.26 3.67 1.32
N THR A 17 4.15 3.74 0.00
CA THR A 17 4.66 2.73 -0.94
C THR A 17 5.50 3.38 -2.03
N VAL A 18 6.49 2.64 -2.53
CA VAL A 18 7.44 3.15 -3.53
C VAL A 18 7.48 2.23 -4.74
N GLY A 19 7.16 2.77 -5.90
CA GLY A 19 7.30 2.10 -7.19
C GLY A 19 8.51 2.61 -7.96
N VAL A 20 9.16 1.74 -8.72
CA VAL A 20 10.42 2.02 -9.39
C VAL A 20 10.43 1.40 -10.78
N SER A 21 10.46 2.24 -11.80
CA SER A 21 10.56 1.83 -13.22
C SER A 21 11.26 2.93 -14.04
N GLU A 22 11.63 2.63 -15.27
CA GLU A 22 12.03 3.67 -16.24
C GLU A 22 10.83 4.52 -16.70
N ASN A 23 9.61 3.96 -16.66
CA ASN A 23 8.38 4.63 -17.04
C ASN A 23 7.60 5.12 -15.81
N ILE A 24 7.20 6.40 -15.82
CA ILE A 24 6.44 7.01 -14.73
C ILE A 24 5.07 6.35 -14.50
N ILE A 25 4.40 5.89 -15.55
CA ILE A 25 3.10 5.22 -15.48
C ILE A 25 3.24 3.89 -14.74
N GLU A 26 4.26 3.11 -15.08
CA GLU A 26 4.53 1.82 -14.44
C GLU A 26 4.97 1.99 -12.98
N ALA A 27 5.88 2.93 -12.70
CA ALA A 27 6.27 3.24 -11.33
C ALA A 27 5.07 3.68 -10.48
N SER A 28 4.14 4.45 -11.05
CA SER A 28 2.91 4.85 -10.36
C SER A 28 1.96 3.68 -10.13
N TRP A 29 1.80 2.80 -11.13
CA TRP A 29 0.94 1.61 -11.03
C TRP A 29 1.44 0.65 -9.94
N GLN A 30 2.75 0.39 -9.88
CA GLN A 30 3.36 -0.45 -8.84
C GLN A 30 3.12 0.12 -7.44
N ALA A 31 3.44 1.41 -7.23
CA ALA A 31 3.23 2.06 -5.94
C ALA A 31 1.76 2.01 -5.49
N LEU A 32 0.82 2.19 -6.43
CA LEU A 32 -0.61 2.18 -6.14
C LEU A 32 -1.10 0.78 -5.78
N LEU A 33 -0.72 -0.24 -6.57
CA LEU A 33 -1.11 -1.63 -6.33
C LEU A 33 -0.60 -2.10 -4.96
N ASP A 34 0.68 -1.84 -4.66
CA ASP A 34 1.29 -2.16 -3.36
C ASP A 34 0.53 -1.48 -2.21
N SER A 35 0.07 -0.24 -2.39
CA SER A 35 -0.66 0.50 -1.35
C SER A 35 -2.00 -0.16 -1.01
N ILE A 36 -2.74 -0.62 -2.03
CA ILE A 36 -4.02 -1.30 -1.86
C ILE A 36 -3.82 -2.69 -1.26
N GLU A 37 -2.83 -3.45 -1.75
CA GLU A 37 -2.50 -4.78 -1.22
C GLU A 37 -2.10 -4.71 0.25
N TYR A 38 -1.25 -3.74 0.63
CA TYR A 38 -0.89 -3.49 2.02
C TYR A 38 -2.13 -3.30 2.89
N LYS A 39 -3.08 -2.46 2.46
CA LYS A 39 -4.27 -2.18 3.26
C LYS A 39 -5.19 -3.39 3.40
N LEU A 40 -5.37 -4.17 2.33
CA LEU A 40 -6.17 -5.39 2.36
C LEU A 40 -5.55 -6.46 3.26
N PHE A 41 -4.22 -6.61 3.22
CA PHE A 41 -3.49 -7.51 4.10
C PHE A 41 -3.62 -7.11 5.57
N GLU A 42 -3.41 -5.83 5.88
CA GLU A 42 -3.57 -5.29 7.24
C GLU A 42 -5.00 -5.49 7.77
N THR A 43 -6.01 -5.22 6.93
CA THR A 43 -7.42 -5.37 7.30
C THR A 43 -7.77 -6.83 7.61
N ARG A 44 -7.24 -7.79 6.85
CA ARG A 44 -7.41 -9.22 7.13
C ARG A 44 -6.72 -9.65 8.42
N ALA A 45 -5.48 -9.21 8.63
CA ALA A 45 -4.76 -9.49 9.87
C ALA A 45 -5.50 -8.97 11.11
N ALA A 46 -6.13 -7.79 11.02
CA ALA A 46 -6.94 -7.25 12.11
C ALA A 46 -8.18 -8.10 12.44
N GLY A 47 -8.85 -8.66 11.44
CA GLY A 47 -10.03 -9.52 11.63
C GLY A 47 -9.70 -10.88 12.27
N GLU A 48 -8.53 -11.44 11.97
CA GLU A 48 -8.07 -12.71 12.55
C GLU A 48 -7.68 -12.58 14.03
N VAL A 49 -7.10 -11.45 14.43
CA VAL A 49 -6.74 -11.19 15.84
C VAL A 49 -7.99 -11.10 16.72
N THR A 50 -9.10 -10.58 16.21
CA THR A 50 -10.37 -10.47 16.95
C THR A 50 -11.13 -11.77 17.11
N SER A 51 -10.82 -12.83 16.34
CA SER A 51 -11.53 -14.13 16.42
C SER A 51 -10.95 -15.10 17.44
N LYS A 52 -9.76 -14.82 18.02
CA LYS A 52 -9.10 -15.66 19.04
C LYS A 52 -9.32 -15.17 20.48
N GLY A 53 -10.32 -14.32 20.72
CA GLY A 53 -10.71 -13.84 22.05
C GLY A 53 -11.69 -14.76 22.76
#